data_AF-A0A225W4L4-F1
#
_entry.id   AF-A0A225W4L4-F1
#
_cell.length_a   1.000
_cell.length_b   1.000
_cell.length_c   1.000
_cell.angle_alpha   90.00
_cell.angle_beta   90.00
_cell.angle_gamma   90.00
#
_symmetry.space_group_name_H-M   'P 1'
#
loop_
_entity.id
_entity.type
_entity.pdbx_description
1 polymer ?
#
loop_
_entity_poly.entity_id
_entity_poly.type
_entity_poly.pdbx_seq_one_letter_code
_entity_poly.pdbx_strand_id
1 'polypeptide(L)'
;MCKHIPNAQISFRAACCNRWFDCSECHFELSDHQQQPAAEMAFICKQCRKPFRKDLTAFDEEDESCPHCGNGLIQSVGDVSDSRANTPAVKSSEQLLVSRFN
;
A
#
# COMPACT_ATOMS: atom_id res chain seq x y z
N MET A 1 -1.62 6.38 -11.66
CA MET A 1 -1.89 5.16 -10.89
C MET A 1 -1.49 3.99 -11.77
N CYS A 2 -0.52 3.18 -11.34
CA CYS A 2 -0.18 1.95 -12.07
C CYS A 2 -1.40 1.04 -12.13
N LYS A 3 -1.64 0.39 -13.27
CA LYS A 3 -2.69 -0.63 -13.40
C LYS A 3 -2.30 -1.94 -12.70
N HIS A 4 -1.00 -2.22 -12.60
CA HIS A 4 -0.42 -3.45 -12.06
C HIS A 4 -0.26 -3.42 -10.54
N ILE A 5 0.10 -2.27 -9.96
CA ILE A 5 0.24 -2.06 -8.51
C ILE A 5 -0.61 -0.85 -8.11
N PRO A 6 -1.92 -1.05 -7.85
CA PRO A 6 -2.84 0.05 -7.56
C PRO A 6 -2.47 0.83 -6.29
N ASN A 7 -1.77 0.19 -5.35
CA ASN A 7 -1.32 0.80 -4.09
C ASN A 7 0.08 1.41 -4.15
N ALA A 8 0.72 1.47 -5.33
CA ALA A 8 2.07 2.04 -5.46
C ALA A 8 2.07 3.54 -5.18
N GLN A 9 2.71 3.92 -4.06
CA GLN A 9 2.84 5.31 -3.61
C GLN A 9 4.10 5.99 -4.14
N ILE A 10 4.86 5.32 -5.00
CA ILE A 10 6.06 5.84 -5.64
C ILE A 10 5.97 5.83 -7.15
N SER A 11 6.84 6.62 -7.75
CA SER A 11 7.26 6.50 -9.15
C SER A 11 8.79 6.45 -9.17
N PHE A 12 9.38 5.58 -9.97
CA PHE A 12 10.82 5.47 -10.14
C PHE A 12 11.24 5.96 -11.52
N ARG A 13 12.47 6.44 -11.62
CA ARG A 13 13.08 6.83 -12.90
C ARG A 13 13.88 5.65 -13.45
N ALA A 14 13.49 5.17 -14.62
CA ALA A 14 14.22 4.12 -15.30
C ALA A 14 15.57 4.65 -15.82
N ALA A 15 16.68 3.98 -15.50
CA ALA A 15 18.02 4.40 -15.92
C ALA A 15 18.24 4.31 -17.44
N CYS A 16 17.56 3.39 -18.12
CA CYS A 16 17.69 3.17 -19.56
C CYS A 16 17.12 4.32 -20.41
N CYS A 17 15.94 4.83 -20.08
CA CYS A 17 15.24 5.85 -20.87
C CYS A 17 15.02 7.17 -20.12
N ASN A 18 15.46 7.26 -18.86
CA ASN A 18 15.39 8.46 -18.02
C ASN A 18 13.96 9.01 -17.80
N ARG A 19 12.95 8.17 -18.01
CA ARG A 19 11.52 8.46 -17.83
C ARG A 19 11.01 7.90 -16.50
N TRP A 20 9.90 8.47 -16.03
CA TRP A 20 9.24 8.09 -14.78
C TRP A 20 8.17 7.04 -15.02
N PHE A 21 8.20 5.96 -14.24
CA PHE A 21 7.21 4.90 -14.27
C PHE A 21 6.84 4.48 -12.85
N ASP A 22 5.66 3.90 -12.71
CA ASP A 22 5.15 3.47 -11.41
C ASP A 22 5.49 2.01 -11.08
N CYS A 23 5.83 1.21 -12.09
CA CYS A 23 6.05 -0.24 -12.01
C CYS A 23 6.83 -0.70 -13.25
N SER A 24 7.58 -1.80 -13.15
CA SER A 24 8.38 -2.34 -14.27
C SER A 24 7.51 -2.75 -15.46
N GLU A 25 6.34 -3.36 -15.23
CA GLU A 25 5.40 -3.74 -16.28
C GLU A 25 4.90 -2.53 -17.10
N CYS A 26 4.62 -1.38 -16.45
CA CYS A 26 4.29 -0.16 -17.19
C CYS A 26 5.47 0.38 -18.02
N HIS A 27 6.72 0.11 -17.63
CA HIS A 27 7.88 0.43 -18.48
C HIS A 27 7.92 -0.49 -19.70
N PHE A 28 7.70 -1.80 -19.54
CA PHE A 28 7.66 -2.76 -20.65
C PHE A 28 6.55 -2.48 -21.65
N GLU A 29 5.36 -2.05 -21.22
CA GLU A 29 4.26 -1.70 -22.13
C GLU A 29 4.57 -0.45 -22.97
N LEU A 30 5.37 0.47 -22.43
CA LEU A 30 5.66 1.77 -23.05
C LEU A 30 7.03 1.84 -23.73
N SER A 31 7.87 0.83 -23.55
CA SER A 31 9.26 0.82 -24.00
C SER A 31 9.58 -0.45 -24.76
N ASP A 32 10.24 -0.32 -25.90
CA ASP A 32 10.64 -1.44 -26.76
C ASP A 32 11.87 -2.22 -26.23
N HIS A 33 12.21 -2.05 -24.95
CA HIS A 33 13.39 -2.64 -24.32
C HIS A 33 13.12 -2.99 -22.87
N GLN A 34 13.93 -3.92 -22.36
CA GLN A 34 13.87 -4.32 -20.95
C GLN A 34 14.50 -3.26 -20.04
N GLN A 35 13.86 -3.01 -18.90
CA GLN A 35 14.38 -2.12 -17.87
C GLN A 35 15.78 -2.59 -17.44
N GLN A 36 16.77 -1.70 -17.55
CA GLN A 36 18.12 -2.00 -17.06
C GLN A 36 18.17 -1.87 -15.53
N PRO A 37 18.77 -2.85 -14.83
CA PRO A 37 19.07 -2.71 -13.41
C PRO A 37 20.12 -1.61 -13.24
N ALA A 38 19.96 -0.81 -12.19
CA ALA A 38 20.93 0.20 -11.79
C ALA A 38 21.20 0.03 -10.29
N ALA A 39 22.45 0.27 -9.88
CA ALA A 39 22.80 0.28 -8.46
C ALA A 39 22.04 1.41 -7.76
N GLU A 40 22.08 2.63 -8.29
CA GLU A 40 21.32 3.74 -7.73
C GLU A 40 20.10 4.06 -8.60
N MET A 41 18.92 4.14 -7.98
CA MET A 41 17.68 4.54 -8.64
C MET A 41 17.04 5.75 -7.97
N ALA A 42 16.47 6.64 -8.79
CA ALA A 42 15.76 7.82 -8.31
C ALA A 42 14.26 7.52 -8.20
N PHE A 43 13.68 7.89 -7.06
CA PHE A 43 12.28 7.68 -6.73
C PHE A 43 11.61 9.01 -6.37
N ILE A 44 10.32 9.12 -6.63
CA ILE A 44 9.46 10.22 -6.19
C ILE A 44 8.30 9.62 -5.40
N CYS A 45 8.10 10.10 -4.18
CA CYS A 45 6.92 9.75 -3.39
C CYS A 45 5.72 10.57 -3.87
N LYS A 46 4.59 9.93 -4.14
CA LYS A 46 3.35 10.59 -4.60
C LYS A 46 2.67 11.41 -3.49
N GLN A 47 2.88 11.05 -2.22
CA GLN A 47 2.32 11.77 -1.08
C GLN A 47 3.03 13.12 -0.88
N CYS A 48 4.36 13.12 -0.76
CA CYS A 48 5.12 14.34 -0.48
C CYS A 48 5.71 15.02 -1.73
N ARG A 49 5.66 14.36 -2.89
CA ARG A 49 6.22 14.82 -4.19
C ARG A 49 7.70 15.20 -4.14
N LYS A 50 8.45 14.67 -3.19
CA LYS A 50 9.90 14.91 -3.06
C LYS A 50 10.67 13.78 -3.75
N PRO A 51 11.64 14.12 -4.63
CA PRO A 51 12.54 13.14 -5.21
C PRO A 51 13.61 12.72 -4.19
N PHE A 52 13.88 11.43 -4.11
CA PHE A 52 14.96 10.84 -3.30
C PHE A 52 15.67 9.75 -4.10
N ARG A 53 16.87 9.36 -3.68
CA ARG A 53 17.64 8.29 -4.31
C ARG A 53 17.76 7.11 -3.35
N LYS A 54 17.72 5.91 -3.89
CA LYS A 54 17.88 4.65 -3.17
C LYS A 54 18.95 3.83 -3.87
N ASP A 55 19.81 3.20 -3.10
CA ASP A 55 20.75 2.20 -3.61
C ASP A 55 20.05 0.83 -3.54
N LEU A 56 19.94 0.16 -4.67
CA LEU A 56 19.32 -1.16 -4.80
C LEU A 56 20.28 -2.29 -4.47
N THR A 57 21.57 -1.99 -4.26
CA THR A 57 22.57 -2.99 -3.88
C THR A 57 22.55 -3.31 -2.38
N ALA A 58 22.09 -2.37 -1.56
CA ALA A 58 21.96 -2.49 -0.11
C ALA A 58 20.55 -2.04 0.30
N PHE A 59 19.56 -2.90 0.04
CA PHE A 59 18.17 -2.62 0.36
C PHE A 59 17.87 -3.11 1.78
N ASP A 60 17.63 -2.18 2.72
CA ASP A 60 17.31 -2.47 4.13
C ASP A 60 15.82 -2.14 4.46
N GLU A 61 15.36 -2.49 5.66
CA GLU A 61 13.97 -2.25 6.10
C GLU A 61 13.62 -0.74 6.13
N GLU A 62 14.61 0.12 6.37
CA GLU A 62 14.46 1.58 6.29
C GLU A 62 14.14 2.04 4.86
N ASP A 63 14.43 1.19 3.86
CA ASP A 63 14.20 1.46 2.46
C ASP A 63 12.76 1.27 1.97
N GLU A 64 11.91 0.68 2.82
CA GLU A 64 10.50 0.44 2.55
C GLU A 64 9.61 1.68 2.76
N SER A 65 10.20 2.77 3.27
CA SER A 65 9.49 4.01 3.57
C SER A 65 10.15 5.24 2.94
N CYS A 66 9.34 6.27 2.71
CA CYS A 66 9.82 7.54 2.19
C CYS A 66 10.59 8.30 3.30
N PRO A 67 11.87 8.67 3.10
CA PRO A 67 12.67 9.35 4.14
C PRO A 67 12.17 10.76 4.46
N HIS A 68 11.26 11.31 3.66
CA HIS A 68 10.73 12.65 3.85
C HIS A 68 9.42 12.72 4.63
N CYS A 69 8.59 11.69 4.56
CA CYS A 69 7.26 11.68 5.19
C CYS A 69 6.96 10.41 5.99
N GLY A 70 7.83 9.41 5.96
CA GLY A 70 7.63 8.13 6.64
C GLY A 70 6.53 7.25 6.05
N ASN A 71 5.94 7.63 4.91
CA ASN A 71 4.91 6.80 4.28
C ASN A 71 5.55 5.60 3.58
N GLY A 72 4.98 4.40 3.79
CA GLY A 72 5.39 3.18 3.09
C GLY A 72 5.28 3.33 1.57
N LEU A 73 6.29 2.85 0.84
CA LEU A 73 6.32 2.95 -0.63
C LEU A 73 5.23 2.10 -1.29
N ILE A 74 4.85 1.00 -0.61
CA ILE A 74 3.74 0.12 -0.92
C ILE A 74 2.91 -0.01 0.35
N GLN A 75 1.63 0.31 0.28
CA GLN A 75 0.73 0.08 1.42
C GLN A 75 0.20 -1.36 1.32
N SER A 76 0.46 -2.17 2.36
CA SER A 76 -0.22 -3.44 2.55
C SER A 76 -1.71 -3.18 2.60
N VAL A 77 -2.48 -3.85 1.74
CA VAL A 77 -3.93 -3.93 1.92
C VAL A 77 -4.10 -4.65 3.25
N GLY A 78 -4.45 -3.91 4.29
CA GLY A 78 -4.65 -4.51 5.61
C GLY A 78 -5.65 -5.64 5.47
N ASP A 79 -5.25 -6.83 5.91
CA ASP A 79 -6.20 -7.82 6.37
C ASP A 79 -7.17 -7.06 7.28
N VAL A 80 -8.41 -6.92 6.81
CA VAL A 80 -9.50 -6.51 7.68
C VAL A 80 -9.60 -7.64 8.69
N SER A 81 -8.89 -7.50 9.82
CA SER A 81 -9.14 -8.30 11.00
C SER A 81 -10.57 -8.04 11.39
N ASP A 82 -11.44 -8.96 10.94
CA ASP A 82 -12.86 -9.04 11.19
C ASP A 82 -13.10 -8.84 12.69
N SER A 83 -13.43 -7.60 13.03
CA SER A 83 -13.89 -7.22 14.37
C SER A 83 -15.41 -7.30 14.36
N ARG A 84 -15.98 -8.42 13.91
CA ARG A 84 -17.42 -8.67 13.95
C ARG A 84 -17.73 -9.86 14.85
N ALA A 85 -17.25 -9.79 16.08
CA ALA A 85 -17.74 -10.59 17.20
C ALA A 85 -17.78 -9.74 18.48
N ASN A 86 -18.64 -8.72 18.50
CA ASN A 86 -19.16 -8.21 19.77
C ASN A 86 -20.62 -7.77 19.60
N THR A 87 -21.49 -8.73 19.35
CA THR A 87 -22.92 -8.57 19.62
C THR A 87 -23.08 -8.61 21.13
N PRO A 88 -23.56 -7.54 21.79
CA PRO A 88 -23.88 -7.61 23.20
C PRO A 88 -25.04 -8.59 23.38
N ALA A 89 -24.82 -9.60 24.23
CA ALA A 89 -25.82 -10.53 24.69
C ALA A 89 -27.09 -9.77 25.11
N VAL A 90 -28.17 -9.95 24.37
CA VAL A 90 -29.51 -9.55 24.81
C VAL A 90 -29.83 -10.48 25.98
N LYS A 91 -29.70 -9.92 27.20
CA LYS A 91 -30.17 -10.55 28.41
C LYS A 91 -31.68 -10.77 28.24
N SER A 92 -32.07 -12.03 28.09
CA SER A 92 -33.44 -12.49 28.29
C SER A 92 -33.76 -12.30 29.77
N SER A 93 -34.10 -11.07 30.14
CA SER A 93 -34.61 -10.73 31.46
C SER A 93 -36.12 -10.61 31.35
N GLU A 94 -36.77 -11.54 32.04
CA GLU A 94 -38.15 -11.51 32.48
C GLU A 94 -38.76 -10.12 32.59
N GLN A 95 -39.90 -9.93 31.94
CA GLN A 95 -41.01 -9.08 32.37
C GLN A 95 -42.26 -9.54 31.61
N LEU A 96 -43.47 -9.64 32.14
CA LEU A 96 -44.01 -9.81 33.49
C LEU A 96 -45.54 -9.87 33.23
N LEU A 97 -46.26 -10.82 33.84
CA LEU A 97 -47.72 -10.80 34.08
C LEU A 97 -48.62 -10.91 32.81
N VAL A 98 -49.73 -11.65 32.82
CA VAL A 98 -50.91 -11.39 33.66
C VAL A 98 -51.63 -12.70 34.01
N SER A 99 -51.87 -12.86 35.30
CA SER A 99 -52.76 -13.81 35.95
C SER A 99 -54.21 -13.73 35.43
N ARG A 100 -54.98 -14.81 35.59
CA ARG A 100 -56.44 -15.00 35.32
C ARG A 100 -56.65 -15.63 33.94
N PHE A 101 -57.15 -16.86 33.81
CA PHE A 101 -58.40 -17.34 34.37
C PHE A 101 -58.32 -18.81 34.79
N ASN A 102 -59.07 -19.06 35.86
CA ASN A 102 -59.50 -20.34 36.42
C ASN A 102 -60.26 -21.19 35.40
#